data_AF-A0A251WB40-F1
#
_entry.id   AF-A0A251WB40-F1
#
_cell.length_a   1.000
_cell.length_b   1.000
_cell.length_c   1.000
_cell.angle_alpha   90.00
_cell.angle_beta   90.00
_cell.angle_gamma   90.00
#
_symmetry.space_group_name_H-M   'P 1'
#
loop_
_entity.id
_entity.type
_entity.pdbx_description
1 polymer ?
#
loop_
_entity_poly.entity_id
_entity_poly.type
_entity_poly.pdbx_seq_one_letter_code
_entity_poly.pdbx_strand_id
1 'polypeptide(L)'
;MAKVAYMKKTIALVIIFCLSWMFVAFRGNAIPIDQELNLKLGQEVVLPQSQIKLTFESVLTDSRCPIDVECYWAGNAEVKLKLQRKRKITTAVLNTMERDQVVKYRSYTIRLAKLSPDRHSGKVISPNDYEVTLKINKD
;
A
#
# COMPACT_ATOMS: atom_id res chain seq x y z
N MET A 1 -1.77 -14.06 68.98
CA MET A 1 -2.01 -14.87 67.77
C MET A 1 -2.55 -13.95 66.67
N ALA A 2 -1.95 -14.03 65.48
CA ALA A 2 -2.36 -13.55 64.15
C ALA A 2 -2.77 -12.07 63.90
N LYS A 3 -1.91 -11.40 63.10
CA LYS A 3 -2.17 -10.18 62.32
C LYS A 3 -3.19 -10.47 61.21
N VAL A 4 -4.09 -9.54 60.91
CA VAL A 4 -4.71 -9.44 59.56
C VAL A 4 -4.57 -8.01 59.07
N ALA A 5 -3.55 -7.84 58.23
CA ALA A 5 -3.20 -6.63 57.54
C ALA A 5 -3.85 -6.60 56.15
N TYR A 6 -4.21 -5.38 55.73
CA TYR A 6 -4.07 -4.91 54.35
C TYR A 6 -4.82 -5.67 53.24
N MET A 7 -6.08 -5.29 52.98
CA MET A 7 -6.74 -5.59 51.70
C MET A 7 -7.87 -4.58 51.48
N LYS A 8 -7.61 -3.49 50.73
CA LYS A 8 -8.62 -2.55 50.20
C LYS A 8 -8.05 -1.43 49.30
N LYS A 9 -6.73 -1.22 49.24
CA LYS A 9 -6.12 -0.12 48.46
C LYS A 9 -5.50 -0.48 47.11
N THR A 10 -5.57 -1.73 46.66
CA THR A 10 -4.80 -2.20 45.49
C THR A 10 -5.56 -2.25 44.16
N ILE A 11 -6.88 -2.01 44.13
CA ILE A 11 -7.68 -2.17 42.90
C ILE A 11 -7.57 -0.94 41.96
N ALA A 12 -7.35 0.26 42.50
CA ALA A 12 -7.30 1.49 41.69
C ALA A 12 -5.98 1.68 40.89
N LEU A 13 -4.91 0.96 41.24
CA LEU A 13 -3.57 1.15 40.66
C LEU A 13 -3.32 0.29 39.39
N VAL A 14 -4.15 -0.73 39.15
CA VAL A 14 -4.01 -1.65 38.01
C VAL A 14 -4.69 -1.11 36.74
N ILE A 15 -5.75 -0.32 36.86
CA ILE A 15 -6.53 0.20 35.73
C ILE A 15 -5.80 1.36 35.02
N ILE A 16 -5.03 2.17 35.75
CA ILE A 16 -4.21 3.24 35.18
C ILE A 16 -3.03 2.68 34.37
N PHE A 17 -2.50 1.52 34.75
CA PHE A 17 -1.45 0.83 33.99
C PHE A 17 -1.98 0.12 32.73
N CYS A 18 -3.27 -0.23 32.70
CA CYS A 18 -3.91 -0.84 31.54
C CYS A 18 -4.36 0.19 30.48
N LEU A 19 -4.73 1.40 30.91
CA LEU A 19 -5.08 2.51 30.00
C LEU A 19 -3.85 3.22 29.42
N SER A 20 -2.68 3.15 30.06
CA SER A 20 -1.44 3.75 29.53
C SER A 20 -0.66 2.84 28.57
N TRP A 21 -1.09 1.59 28.36
CA TRP A 21 -0.47 0.69 27.37
C TRP A 21 -1.27 0.53 26.08
N MET A 22 -2.48 1.06 26.00
CA MET A 22 -3.27 1.05 24.77
C MET A 22 -2.96 2.25 23.84
N PHE A 23 -2.10 3.19 24.29
CA PHE A 23 -1.67 4.35 23.50
C PHE A 23 -0.31 4.16 22.80
N VAL A 24 0.25 2.94 22.78
CA VAL A 24 1.49 2.69 22.06
C VAL A 24 1.19 2.47 20.58
N ALA A 25 1.15 3.61 19.89
CA ALA A 25 1.75 3.87 18.58
C ALA A 25 1.18 3.12 17.36
N PHE A 26 0.19 3.74 16.70
CA PHE A 26 0.13 3.71 15.24
C PHE A 26 1.28 4.58 14.68
N ARG A 27 2.53 4.12 14.86
CA ARG A 27 3.65 4.64 14.09
C ARG A 27 3.49 4.09 12.68
N GLY A 28 2.78 4.82 11.83
CA GLY A 28 2.90 4.61 10.40
C GLY A 28 4.39 4.76 10.08
N ASN A 29 5.05 3.65 9.76
CA ASN A 29 6.44 3.68 9.35
C ASN A 29 6.51 4.61 8.14
N ALA A 30 7.20 5.74 8.32
CA ALA A 30 7.48 6.63 7.22
C ALA A 30 8.43 5.89 6.27
N ILE A 31 7.92 5.51 5.10
CA ILE A 31 8.73 4.79 4.12
C ILE A 31 9.71 5.79 3.51
N PRO A 32 11.03 5.48 3.52
CA PRO A 32 12.01 6.32 2.83
C PRO A 32 11.58 6.55 1.38
N ILE A 33 11.58 7.82 0.97
CA ILE A 33 11.38 8.20 -0.42
C ILE A 33 12.62 7.73 -1.21
N ASP A 34 12.43 7.23 -2.44
CA ASP A 34 13.42 6.50 -3.27
C ASP A 34 13.54 4.98 -3.00
N GLN A 35 12.53 4.36 -2.38
CA GLN A 35 12.39 2.90 -2.31
C GLN A 35 11.22 2.39 -3.14
N GLU A 36 11.34 1.13 -3.57
CA GLU A 36 10.24 0.38 -4.16
C GLU A 36 9.23 -0.02 -3.08
N LEU A 37 7.95 0.12 -3.42
CA LEU A 37 6.81 -0.09 -2.54
C LEU A 37 5.89 -1.13 -3.14
N ASN A 38 5.63 -2.19 -2.39
CA ASN A 38 4.68 -3.20 -2.80
C ASN A 38 3.33 -2.94 -2.14
N LEU A 39 2.26 -2.91 -2.92
CA LEU A 39 0.90 -2.76 -2.45
C LEU A 39 0.02 -3.84 -3.08
N LYS A 40 -0.68 -4.59 -2.23
CA LYS A 40 -1.80 -5.44 -2.65
C LYS A 40 -3.04 -4.60 -2.91
N LEU A 41 -4.01 -5.19 -3.61
CA LEU A 41 -5.29 -4.54 -3.89
C LEU A 41 -5.92 -3.96 -2.61
N GLY A 42 -6.31 -2.67 -2.67
CA GLY A 42 -6.90 -1.94 -1.55
C GLY A 42 -5.92 -1.44 -0.49
N GLN A 43 -4.65 -1.88 -0.51
CA GLN A 43 -3.64 -1.37 0.41
C GLN A 43 -3.26 0.07 0.10
N GLU A 44 -2.92 0.80 1.15
CA GLU A 44 -2.54 2.20 1.08
C GLU A 44 -1.22 2.48 1.79
N VAL A 45 -0.51 3.47 1.27
CA VAL A 45 0.68 4.07 1.88
C VAL A 45 0.49 5.57 2.01
N VAL A 46 1.00 6.15 3.09
CA VAL A 46 1.05 7.60 3.26
C VAL A 46 2.45 8.09 3.00
N LEU A 47 2.61 8.93 1.97
CA LEU A 47 3.90 9.55 1.65
C LEU A 47 4.27 10.58 2.73
N PRO A 48 5.44 10.44 3.37
CA PRO A 48 5.86 11.34 4.44
C PRO A 48 5.92 12.80 3.98
N GLN A 49 5.77 13.74 4.91
CA GLN A 49 5.78 15.21 4.70
C GLN A 49 4.60 15.78 3.90
N SER A 50 4.12 15.09 2.87
CA SER A 50 3.04 15.61 2.00
C SER A 50 1.63 15.20 2.44
N GLN A 51 1.53 14.17 3.30
CA GLN A 51 0.27 13.54 3.72
C GLN A 51 -0.57 13.09 2.51
N ILE A 52 0.09 12.65 1.45
CA ILE A 52 -0.57 12.05 0.30
C ILE A 52 -0.77 10.58 0.61
N LYS A 53 -2.03 10.15 0.61
CA LYS A 53 -2.43 8.76 0.68
C LYS A 53 -2.49 8.21 -0.74
N LEU A 54 -1.69 7.18 -1.02
CA LEU A 54 -1.68 6.45 -2.28
C LEU A 54 -2.27 5.07 -2.02
N THR A 55 -3.29 4.69 -2.79
CA THR A 55 -3.95 3.38 -2.71
C THR A 55 -3.88 2.68 -4.05
N PHE A 56 -3.54 1.38 -4.07
CA PHE A 56 -3.75 0.54 -5.25
C PHE A 56 -5.23 0.13 -5.31
N GLU A 57 -5.98 0.67 -6.27
CA GLU A 57 -7.44 0.55 -6.28
C GLU A 57 -7.94 -0.65 -7.10
N SER A 58 -7.37 -0.87 -8.29
CA SER A 58 -7.78 -1.95 -9.20
C SER A 58 -6.79 -2.18 -10.33
N VAL A 59 -6.83 -3.37 -10.91
CA VAL A 59 -6.37 -3.61 -12.29
C VAL A 59 -7.56 -3.40 -13.21
N LEU A 60 -7.45 -2.46 -14.16
CA LEU A 60 -8.52 -2.15 -15.12
C LEU A 60 -8.53 -3.14 -16.27
N THR A 61 -7.36 -3.41 -16.83
CA THR A 61 -7.14 -4.38 -17.90
C THR A 61 -5.83 -5.11 -17.66
N ASP A 62 -5.77 -6.39 -18.04
CA ASP A 62 -4.52 -7.15 -18.05
C ASP A 62 -4.49 -8.11 -19.24
N SER A 63 -3.79 -7.66 -20.27
CA SER A 63 -3.56 -8.37 -21.54
C SER A 63 -2.10 -8.77 -21.71
N ARG A 64 -1.28 -8.67 -20.65
CA ARG A 64 0.15 -8.98 -20.70
C ARG A 64 0.35 -10.37 -21.31
N CYS A 65 1.38 -10.51 -22.14
CA CYS A 65 1.72 -11.80 -22.71
C CYS A 65 1.97 -12.80 -21.59
N PRO A 66 1.28 -13.96 -21.57
CA PRO A 66 1.60 -15.00 -20.61
C PRO A 66 3.04 -15.47 -20.77
N ILE A 67 3.72 -15.74 -19.65
CA ILE A 67 5.15 -16.09 -19.66
C ILE A 67 5.42 -17.51 -20.19
N ASP A 68 4.37 -18.31 -20.41
CA ASP A 68 4.41 -19.68 -20.91
C ASP A 68 4.00 -19.79 -22.39
N VAL A 69 3.90 -18.67 -23.12
CA VAL A 69 3.63 -18.63 -24.57
C VAL A 69 4.47 -17.58 -25.27
N GLU A 70 4.60 -17.69 -26.60
CA GLU A 70 5.20 -16.66 -27.44
C GLU A 70 4.12 -15.77 -28.05
N CYS A 71 4.15 -14.47 -27.72
CA CYS A 71 3.22 -13.51 -28.30
C CYS A 71 3.87 -12.72 -29.43
N TYR A 72 3.09 -12.46 -30.48
CA TYR A 72 3.48 -11.49 -31.50
C TYR A 72 3.56 -10.05 -30.93
N TRP A 73 2.72 -9.73 -29.93
CA TRP A 73 2.70 -8.46 -29.20
C TRP A 73 2.86 -8.69 -27.69
N ALA A 74 3.64 -7.86 -26.99
CA ALA A 74 3.93 -8.02 -25.57
C ALA A 74 2.70 -7.87 -24.63
N GLY A 75 1.63 -7.24 -25.10
CA GLY A 75 0.44 -6.94 -24.29
C GLY A 75 0.66 -5.77 -23.32
N ASN A 76 -0.36 -5.46 -22.51
CA ASN A 76 -0.32 -4.37 -21.53
C ASN A 76 -1.24 -4.66 -20.34
N ALA A 77 -0.92 -4.10 -19.18
CA ALA A 77 -1.85 -3.99 -18.06
C ALA A 77 -1.98 -2.55 -17.60
N GLU A 78 -3.19 -2.17 -17.22
CA GLU A 78 -3.54 -0.86 -16.69
C GLU A 78 -3.91 -0.99 -15.21
N VAL A 79 -3.19 -0.29 -14.35
CA VAL A 79 -3.47 -0.23 -12.91
C VAL A 79 -4.01 1.14 -12.53
N LYS A 80 -5.03 1.15 -11.68
CA LYS A 80 -5.65 2.35 -11.14
C LYS A 80 -5.08 2.63 -9.75
N LEU A 81 -4.50 3.81 -9.58
CA LEU A 81 -4.06 4.34 -8.30
C LEU A 81 -4.99 5.48 -7.86
N LYS A 82 -5.35 5.48 -6.59
CA LYS A 82 -6.06 6.59 -5.96
C LYS A 82 -5.07 7.41 -5.14
N LEU A 83 -4.96 8.70 -5.47
CA LEU A 83 -4.13 9.68 -4.80
C LEU A 83 -5.02 10.66 -4.05
N GLN A 84 -4.92 10.67 -2.73
CA GLN A 84 -5.75 11.51 -1.87
C GLN A 84 -4.90 12.41 -0.98
N ARG A 85 -5.26 13.68 -0.89
CA ARG A 85 -4.70 14.62 0.08
C ARG A 85 -5.81 15.48 0.67
N LYS A 86 -5.97 15.43 2.00
CA LYS A 86 -7.12 16.02 2.69
C LYS A 86 -8.44 15.50 2.06
N ARG A 87 -9.28 16.39 1.53
CA ARG A 87 -10.55 16.07 0.86
C ARG A 87 -10.45 15.95 -0.67
N LYS A 88 -9.27 16.20 -1.26
CA LYS A 88 -9.08 16.10 -2.72
C LYS A 88 -8.64 14.69 -3.08
N ILE A 89 -9.37 14.08 -4.03
CA ILE A 89 -9.08 12.77 -4.59
C ILE A 89 -8.74 12.95 -6.08
N THR A 90 -7.71 12.24 -6.53
CA THR A 90 -7.27 12.19 -7.91
C THR A 90 -6.99 10.73 -8.26
N THR A 91 -7.38 10.32 -9.46
CA THR A 91 -7.09 8.98 -9.97
C THR A 91 -5.94 9.08 -10.97
N ALA A 92 -5.02 8.13 -10.92
CA ALA A 92 -4.00 7.94 -11.94
C ALA A 92 -4.12 6.53 -12.52
N VAL A 93 -3.90 6.39 -13.82
CA VAL A 93 -3.79 5.10 -14.50
C VAL A 93 -2.36 4.95 -14.97
N LEU A 94 -1.70 3.86 -14.59
CA LEU A 94 -0.35 3.52 -15.02
C LEU A 94 -0.38 2.24 -15.83
N ASN A 95 0.51 2.17 -16.82
CA ASN A 95 0.63 1.05 -17.74
C ASN A 95 1.92 0.29 -17.50
N THR A 96 1.92 -1.02 -17.78
CA THR A 96 3.16 -1.81 -17.76
C THR A 96 4.05 -1.56 -18.97
N MET A 97 3.53 -0.87 -19.99
CA MET A 97 4.28 -0.42 -21.17
C MET A 97 4.97 0.92 -20.92
N GLU A 98 6.15 1.13 -21.53
CA GLU A 98 7.06 2.21 -21.14
C GLU A 98 6.53 3.64 -21.25
N ARG A 99 5.60 3.91 -22.17
CA ARG A 99 5.11 5.26 -22.46
C ARG A 99 4.25 5.86 -21.34
N ASP A 100 3.50 5.02 -20.62
CA ASP A 100 2.47 5.48 -19.67
C ASP A 100 2.66 4.84 -18.28
N GLN A 101 3.89 4.48 -17.94
CA GLN A 101 4.25 3.84 -16.66
C GLN A 101 4.50 4.84 -15.51
N VAL A 102 4.45 6.15 -15.78
CA VAL A 102 4.79 7.21 -14.81
C VAL A 102 3.66 8.23 -14.70
N VAL A 103 3.35 8.65 -13.47
CA VAL A 103 2.50 9.81 -13.20
C VAL A 103 3.22 10.79 -12.29
N LYS A 104 3.10 12.08 -12.60
CA LYS A 104 3.52 13.16 -11.71
C LYS A 104 2.33 13.64 -10.89
N TYR A 105 2.50 13.69 -9.58
CA TYR A 105 1.50 14.23 -8.67
C TYR A 105 2.17 15.14 -7.64
N ARG A 106 2.03 16.45 -7.84
CA ARG A 106 2.72 17.49 -7.06
C ARG A 106 4.24 17.33 -7.17
N SER A 107 4.93 17.18 -6.04
CA SER A 107 6.38 16.99 -5.97
C SER A 107 6.80 15.52 -6.02
N TYR A 108 5.95 14.63 -6.53
CA TYR A 108 6.25 13.21 -6.60
C TYR A 108 6.12 12.69 -8.02
N THR A 109 7.10 11.91 -8.42
CA THR A 109 7.07 11.07 -9.59
C THR A 109 6.84 9.62 -9.13
N ILE A 110 5.71 9.04 -9.55
CA ILE A 110 5.31 7.67 -9.20
C ILE A 110 5.39 6.83 -10.46
N ARG A 111 6.19 5.76 -10.42
CA ARG A 111 6.39 4.82 -11.52
C ARG A 111 5.86 3.44 -11.16
N LEU A 112 5.15 2.80 -12.07
CA LEU A 112 4.86 1.37 -12.01
C LEU A 112 6.12 0.60 -12.41
N ALA A 113 6.77 -0.04 -11.43
CA ALA A 113 7.96 -0.84 -11.66
C ALA A 113 7.59 -2.28 -12.05
N LYS A 114 6.56 -2.85 -11.41
CA LYS A 114 6.08 -4.21 -11.68
C LYS A 114 4.60 -4.35 -11.33
N LEU A 115 3.91 -5.25 -12.03
CA LEU A 115 2.64 -5.83 -11.62
C LEU A 115 2.83 -7.34 -11.47
N SER A 116 2.50 -7.89 -10.31
CA SER A 116 2.54 -9.34 -10.05
C SER A 116 1.12 -9.85 -9.80
N PRO A 117 0.82 -11.13 -10.06
CA PRO A 117 1.70 -12.13 -10.71
C PRO A 117 1.82 -11.91 -12.22
N ASP A 118 2.75 -12.63 -12.85
CA ASP A 118 2.80 -12.75 -14.31
C ASP A 118 1.65 -13.63 -14.81
N ARG A 119 1.22 -13.40 -16.06
CA ARG A 119 0.14 -14.20 -16.66
C ARG A 119 0.64 -15.58 -17.07
N HIS A 120 -0.23 -16.57 -16.95
CA HIS A 120 -0.04 -17.92 -17.45
C HIS A 120 -1.24 -18.30 -18.32
N SER A 121 -1.01 -19.02 -19.41
CA SER A 121 -2.05 -19.43 -20.34
C SER A 121 -3.10 -20.30 -19.66
N GLY A 122 -4.38 -20.00 -19.90
CA GLY A 122 -5.51 -20.71 -19.29
C GLY A 122 -5.72 -20.46 -17.79
N LYS A 123 -4.87 -19.68 -17.11
CA LYS A 123 -5.05 -19.32 -15.70
C LYS A 123 -5.73 -17.97 -15.55
N VAL A 124 -6.75 -17.94 -14.70
CA VAL A 124 -7.41 -16.70 -14.27
C VAL A 124 -6.73 -16.21 -12.99
N ILE A 125 -6.28 -14.96 -12.99
CA ILE A 125 -5.72 -14.31 -11.80
C ILE A 125 -6.88 -13.72 -10.99
N SER A 126 -6.96 -14.03 -9.70
CA SER A 126 -7.93 -13.39 -8.82
C SER A 126 -7.57 -11.92 -8.62
N PRO A 127 -8.53 -10.98 -8.58
CA PRO A 127 -8.24 -9.57 -8.31
C PRO A 127 -7.40 -9.32 -7.04
N ASN A 128 -7.59 -10.14 -6.01
CA ASN A 128 -6.88 -10.00 -4.73
C ASN A 128 -5.44 -10.55 -4.75
N ASP A 129 -5.07 -11.30 -5.79
CA ASP A 129 -3.72 -11.83 -5.95
C ASP A 129 -2.77 -10.79 -6.57
N TYR A 130 -3.32 -9.69 -7.11
CA TYR A 130 -2.51 -8.63 -7.69
C TYR A 130 -1.75 -7.83 -6.63
N GLU A 131 -0.50 -7.55 -6.96
CA GLU A 131 0.41 -6.70 -6.20
C GLU A 131 1.16 -5.78 -7.17
N VAL A 132 1.14 -4.47 -6.89
CA VAL A 132 1.91 -3.48 -7.64
C VAL A 132 3.19 -3.17 -6.90
N THR A 133 4.31 -3.10 -7.62
CA THR A 133 5.56 -2.52 -7.17
C THR A 133 5.67 -1.12 -7.76
N LEU A 134 5.73 -0.11 -6.89
CA LEU A 134 5.81 1.29 -7.27
C LEU A 134 7.16 1.87 -6.84
N LYS A 135 7.82 2.59 -7.75
CA LYS A 135 8.99 3.41 -7.41
C LYS A 135 8.56 4.87 -7.26
N ILE A 136 8.84 5.47 -6.09
CA ILE A 136 8.40 6.82 -5.76
C ILE A 136 9.59 7.73 -5.50
N ASN A 137 9.74 8.74 -6.33
CA ASN A 137 10.77 9.76 -6.22
C ASN A 137 10.13 11.12 -5.90
N LYS A 138 10.85 11.95 -5.15
CA LYS A 138 10.46 13.34 -4.92
C LYS A 138 11.27 14.23 -5.86
N ASP A 139 10.56 15.07 -6.60
CA ASP A 139 11.13 16.10 -7.47
C ASP A 139 11.71 17.25 -6.63
#